data_AF-A0A960UYQ0-F1
#
_entry.id   AF-A0A960UYQ0-F1
#
_cell.length_a   1.000
_cell.length_b   1.000
_cell.length_c   1.000
_cell.angle_alpha   90.00
_cell.angle_beta   90.00
_cell.angle_gamma   90.00
#
_symmetry.space_group_name_H-M   'P 1'
#
loop_
_entity.id
_entity.type
_entity.pdbx_description
1 polymer ?
#
loop_
_entity_poly.entity_id
_entity_poly.type
_entity_poly.pdbx_seq_one_letter_code
_entity_poly.pdbx_strand_id
1 'polypeptide(L)' 'FNCKSDELNAKLLEESKKQGMDGLKGHRSVGGLRASIYNAMSQEGCKALADFMKDFAQRNG' A
#
# COMPACT_ATOMS: atom_id res chain seq x y z
N PHE A 1 1.25 -0.79 -8.61
CA PHE A 1 -0.22 -0.61 -8.58
C PHE A 1 -0.51 0.87 -8.50
N ASN A 2 -1.49 1.36 -9.27
CA ASN A 2 -1.97 2.74 -9.19
C ASN A 2 -3.46 2.72 -8.85
N CYS A 3 -3.88 3.58 -7.92
CA CYS A 3 -5.28 3.89 -7.68
C CYS A 3 -5.85 4.77 -8.82
N LYS A 4 -7.18 4.96 -8.81
CA LYS A 4 -7.91 5.77 -9.81
C LYS A 4 -7.42 7.22 -9.91
N SER A 5 -6.79 7.75 -8.86
CA SER A 5 -6.19 9.09 -8.84
C SER A 5 -4.89 9.11 -8.02
N ASP A 6 -4.05 10.11 -8.29
CA ASP A 6 -2.81 10.32 -7.53
C ASP A 6 -3.07 10.78 -6.08
N GLU A 7 -4.19 11.44 -5.84
CA GLU A 7 -4.65 11.78 -4.48
C GLU A 7 -4.93 10.53 -3.65
N LEU A 8 -5.57 9.52 -4.24
CA LEU A 8 -5.80 8.24 -3.57
C LEU A 8 -4.49 7.49 -3.31
N ASN A 9 -3.53 7.57 -4.23
CA ASN A 9 -2.19 7.01 -4.01
C ASN A 9 -1.50 7.68 -2.82
N ALA A 10 -1.55 9.02 -2.74
CA ALA A 10 -0.97 9.78 -1.63
C ALA A 10 -1.66 9.44 -0.29
N LYS A 11 -2.99 9.38 -0.28
CA LYS A 11 -3.79 9.02 0.91
C LYS A 11 -3.47 7.60 1.40
N LEU A 12 -3.38 6.63 0.49
CA LEU A 12 -3.04 5.26 0.83
C LEU A 12 -1.63 5.18 1.45
N LEU A 13 -0.65 5.90 0.88
CA LEU A 13 0.71 5.95 1.43
C LEU A 13 0.78 6.58 2.82
N GLU A 14 -0.05 7.59 3.09
CA GLU A 14 -0.12 8.20 4.42
C GLU A 14 -0.76 7.26 5.44
N GLU A 15 -1.89 6.63 5.08
CA GLU A 15 -2.57 5.67 5.95
C GLU A 15 -1.74 4.42 6.21
N SER A 16 -1.04 3.90 5.19
CA SER A 16 -0.21 2.71 5.34
C SER A 16 0.95 2.96 6.30
N LYS A 17 1.57 4.15 6.25
CA LYS A 17 2.59 4.56 7.22
C LYS A 17 2.05 4.62 8.65
N LYS A 18 0.81 5.09 8.84
CA LYS A 18 0.15 5.11 10.16
C LYS A 18 -0.09 3.70 10.71
N GLN A 19 -0.29 2.71 9.83
CA GLN A 19 -0.40 1.30 10.21
C GLN A 19 0.95 0.57 10.31
N GLY A 20 2.08 1.28 10.22
CA GLY A 20 3.42 0.69 10.27
C GLY A 20 3.82 -0.09 9.01
N MET A 21 3.04 0.02 7.92
CA MET A 21 3.35 -0.56 6.62
C MET A 21 4.20 0.42 5.82
N ASP A 22 5.50 0.44 6.13
CA ASP A 22 6.49 1.28 5.43
C ASP A 22 7.00 0.61 4.14
N GLY A 23 7.58 1.41 3.25
CA GLY A 23 8.21 0.90 2.02
C GLY A 23 7.26 0.63 0.85
N LEU A 24 5.97 0.99 0.96
CA LEU A 24 4.98 0.81 -0.11
C LEU A 24 5.09 1.84 -1.24
N LYS A 25 5.89 2.88 -1.09
CA LYS A 25 6.08 3.92 -2.10
C LYS A 25 6.74 3.34 -3.35
N GLY A 26 6.07 3.48 -4.50
CA GLY A 26 6.58 3.07 -5.80
C GLY A 26 7.82 3.85 -6.23
N HIS A 27 8.49 3.35 -7.26
CA HIS A 27 9.71 3.98 -7.77
C HIS A 27 9.44 5.38 -8.33
N ARG A 28 10.37 6.31 -8.12
CA ARG A 28 10.19 7.75 -8.46
C ARG A 28 9.77 8.02 -9.91
N SER A 29 10.13 7.13 -10.84
CA SER A 29 9.88 7.29 -12.27
C SER A 29 8.49 6.85 -12.72
N VAL A 30 7.82 6.00 -11.94
CA VAL A 30 6.52 5.39 -12.29
C VAL A 30 5.42 5.76 -11.29
N GLY A 31 5.81 6.28 -10.12
CA GLY A 31 4.87 6.61 -9.05
C GLY A 31 4.20 5.37 -8.47
N GLY A 32 3.04 5.57 -7.86
CA GLY A 32 2.19 4.49 -7.38
C GLY A 32 2.69 3.75 -6.16
N LEU A 33 2.28 2.49 -6.08
CA LEU A 33 2.48 1.59 -4.95
C LEU A 33 3.24 0.32 -5.37
N ARG A 34 4.22 -0.06 -4.55
CA ARG A 34 4.99 -1.30 -4.70
C ARG A 34 5.18 -1.97 -3.34
N ALA A 35 4.66 -3.18 -3.20
CA ALA A 35 4.91 -4.03 -2.03
C ALA A 35 6.14 -4.91 -2.29
N SER A 36 7.15 -4.78 -1.42
CA SER A 36 8.37 -5.59 -1.46
C SER A 36 8.22 -6.81 -0.54
N ILE A 37 7.84 -7.94 -1.13
CA ILE A 37 7.56 -9.21 -0.42
C ILE A 37 8.72 -10.21 -0.57
N TYR A 38 9.88 -9.87 -0.02
CA TYR A 38 11.05 -10.77 0.00
C TYR A 38 10.88 -11.92 1.00
N ASN A 39 11.79 -12.89 1.01
CA ASN A 39 11.74 -14.06 1.90
C ASN A 39 11.63 -13.72 3.40
N ALA A 40 12.08 -12.54 3.81
CA ALA A 40 11.98 -12.08 5.20
C ALA A 40 10.61 -11.48 5.58
N MET A 41 9.71 -11.28 4.61
CA MET A 41 8.34 -10.84 4.91
C MET A 41 7.53 -12.01 5.46
N SER A 42 6.91 -11.79 6.61
CA SER A 42 5.99 -12.77 7.20
C SER A 42 4.69 -12.84 6.38
N GLN A 43 4.08 -14.03 6.36
CA GLN A 43 2.76 -14.21 5.75
C GLN A 43 1.71 -13.33 6.43
N GLU A 44 1.84 -13.11 7.73
CA GLU A 44 0.98 -12.21 8.51
C GLU A 44 1.07 -10.76 8.01
N GLY A 45 2.28 -10.27 7.72
CA GLY A 45 2.46 -8.94 7.15
C GLY A 45 1.86 -8.82 5.74
N CYS A 46 2.00 -9.86 4.92
CA CYS A 46 1.32 -9.91 3.61
C CYS A 46 -0.21 -9.91 3.75
N LYS A 47 -0.75 -10.61 4.74
CA LYS A 47 -2.18 -10.64 5.03
C LYS A 47 -2.68 -9.29 5.53
N ALA A 48 -1.96 -8.66 6.45
CA ALA A 48 -2.29 -7.32 6.94
C ALA A 48 -2.33 -6.30 5.80
N LEU A 49 -1.36 -6.36 4.87
CA LEU A 49 -1.36 -5.51 3.67
C LEU A 49 -2.58 -5.76 2.79
N ALA A 50 -2.95 -7.03 2.55
CA ALA A 50 -4.11 -7.37 1.74
C ALA A 50 -5.42 -6.89 2.38
N ASP A 51 -5.55 -7.04 3.70
CA ASP A 51 -6.73 -6.60 4.45
C ASP A 51 -6.82 -5.07 4.46
N PHE A 52 -5.70 -4.36 4.65
CA PHE A 52 -5.62 -2.91 4.52
C PHE A 52 -6.03 -2.43 3.12
N MET A 53 -5.55 -3.08 2.05
CA MET A 53 -5.91 -2.72 0.68
C MET A 53 -7.41 -2.92 0.40
N LYS A 54 -8.02 -3.99 0.95
CA LYS A 54 -9.47 -4.22 0.83
C LYS A 54 -10.27 -3.17 1.58
N ASP A 55 -9.90 -2.87 2.82
CA ASP A 55 -10.54 -1.83 3.62
C ASP A 55 -10.44 -0.45 2.96
N PHE A 56 -9.25 -0.08 2.48
CA PHE A 56 -9.05 1.17 1.76
C PHE A 56 -9.90 1.24 0.49
N ALA A 57 -9.98 0.15 -0.27
CA ALA A 57 -10.81 0.07 -1.48
C ALA A 57 -12.31 0.15 -1.17
N GLN A 58 -12.78 -0.38 -0.04
CA GLN A 58 -14.18 -0.21 0.39
C GLN A 58 -14.49 1.23 0.83
N ARG A 59 -13.57 1.87 1.56
CA ARG A 59 -13.74 3.24 2.04
C ARG A 59 -13.63 4.32 0.95
N ASN A 60 -12.93 4.03 -0.13
CA ASN A 60 -12.61 5.00 -1.19
C ASN A 60 -13.00 4.51 -2.61
N GLY A 61 -13.81 3.46 -2.70
CA GLY A 61 -14.18 2.76 -3.94
C GLY A 61 -15.16 3.48 -4.83
#